data_AF-A0A358U1E5-F1
#
_entry.id   AF-A0A358U1E5-F1
#
_cell.length_a   1.000
_cell.length_b   1.000
_cell.length_c   1.000
_cell.angle_alpha   90.00
_cell.angle_beta   90.00
_cell.angle_gamma   90.00
#
_symmetry.space_group_name_H-M   'P 1'
#
loop_
_entity.id
_entity.type
_entity.pdbx_description
1 polymer ?
#
loop_
_entity_poly.entity_id
_entity_poly.type
_entity_poly.pdbx_seq_one_letter_code
_entity_poly.pdbx_strand_id
1 'polypeptide(L)'
;MQKKNKRQHFRVDLLKEVSAFAKIHSVYNQSIDVDKTMPVSILDLSAGGMRVRMAYNLPTEIMILNVKFEFENEQYDLRAQVLRKISKGDYYEYGLKFLSTRDQTSMIHCLNMYKIKNTKFRKVELDLKVQKYIGCFVKFLELIEEPAYLITDNRLVVASNFQAQAKGVKLGERCYKTISKENKICSHCKLEIAIKENQVIEADAFVSGKKCTARWLYTEEGLIIHYHKRLS
;
A
#
# COMPACT_ATOMS: atom_id res chain seq x y z
N MET A 1 16.37 -16.41 17.73
CA MET A 1 15.05 -16.03 18.31
C MET A 1 14.06 -15.71 17.21
N GLN A 2 13.02 -16.53 17.02
CA GLN A 2 11.93 -16.21 16.08
C GLN A 2 11.18 -14.96 16.58
N LYS A 3 11.13 -13.90 15.78
CA LYS A 3 10.32 -12.70 16.08
C LYS A 3 8.84 -13.10 16.07
N LYS A 4 8.24 -13.23 17.25
CA LYS A 4 6.79 -13.39 17.42
C LYS A 4 6.10 -12.25 16.65
N ASN A 5 5.18 -12.61 15.74
CA ASN A 5 4.40 -11.63 14.99
C ASN A 5 3.56 -10.82 16.00
N LYS A 6 3.86 -9.53 16.16
CA LYS A 6 3.19 -8.65 17.13
C LYS A 6 1.75 -8.28 16.74
N ARG A 7 1.29 -8.65 15.54
CA ARG A 7 -0.01 -8.24 15.01
C ARG A 7 -1.09 -9.25 15.36
N GLN A 8 -2.19 -8.75 15.94
CA GLN A 8 -3.38 -9.55 16.25
C GLN A 8 -4.33 -9.68 15.05
N HIS A 9 -4.31 -8.73 14.12
CA HIS A 9 -5.17 -8.73 12.93
C HIS A 9 -4.33 -8.67 11.64
N PHE A 10 -4.83 -9.32 10.59
CA PHE A 10 -4.26 -9.15 9.25
C PHE A 10 -4.56 -7.74 8.74
N ARG A 11 -3.63 -7.20 7.94
CA ARG A 11 -3.80 -5.92 7.23
C ARG A 11 -3.99 -6.18 5.75
N VAL A 12 -4.91 -5.45 5.15
CA VAL A 12 -5.15 -5.41 3.72
C VAL A 12 -4.57 -4.11 3.19
N ASP A 13 -3.57 -4.24 2.33
CA ASP A 13 -3.06 -3.12 1.55
C ASP A 13 -4.10 -2.77 0.48
N LEU A 14 -4.55 -1.52 0.43
CA LEU A 14 -5.59 -1.10 -0.52
C LEU A 14 -4.96 -0.78 -1.88
N LEU A 15 -5.63 -1.21 -2.95
CA LEU A 15 -5.24 -0.94 -4.34
C LEU A 15 -5.41 0.53 -4.70
N LYS A 16 -6.54 1.11 -4.26
CA LYS A 16 -6.86 2.52 -4.36
C LYS A 16 -7.02 3.06 -2.95
N GLU A 17 -6.52 4.26 -2.73
CA GLU A 17 -6.69 4.95 -1.46
C GLU A 17 -8.19 5.17 -1.20
N VAL A 18 -8.61 4.94 0.04
CA VAL A 18 -9.99 5.26 0.46
C VAL A 18 -9.98 6.67 1.05
N SER A 19 -10.74 7.56 0.44
CA SER A 19 -10.95 8.91 0.94
C SER A 19 -11.68 8.88 2.27
N ALA A 20 -11.21 9.69 3.21
CA ALA A 20 -11.74 9.75 4.56
C ALA A 20 -11.60 11.16 5.13
N PHE A 21 -12.31 11.41 6.23
CA PHE A 21 -12.21 12.65 7.00
C PHE A 21 -11.81 12.34 8.44
N ALA A 22 -10.84 13.06 8.96
CA ALA A 22 -10.44 12.99 10.36
C ALA A 22 -10.81 14.29 11.08
N LYS A 23 -11.36 14.18 12.29
CA LYS A 23 -11.49 15.29 13.25
C LYS A 23 -10.67 14.97 14.50
N ILE A 24 -10.06 15.98 15.11
CA ILE A 24 -9.41 15.81 16.42
C ILE A 24 -10.53 15.59 17.44
N HIS A 25 -10.46 14.49 18.16
CA HIS A 25 -11.41 14.20 19.25
C HIS A 25 -10.83 14.65 20.59
N SER A 26 -9.57 14.31 20.85
CA SER A 26 -8.89 14.70 22.08
C SER A 26 -7.38 14.77 21.92
N VAL A 27 -6.77 15.55 22.81
CA VAL A 27 -5.31 15.65 23.00
C VAL A 27 -5.04 15.46 24.49
N TYR A 28 -4.08 14.63 24.86
CA TYR A 28 -3.83 14.26 26.27
C TYR A 28 -5.09 13.77 27.01
N ASN A 29 -5.96 13.03 26.31
CA ASN A 29 -7.28 12.58 26.80
C ASN A 29 -8.26 13.69 27.19
N GLN A 30 -7.94 14.96 26.92
CA GLN A 30 -8.88 16.07 27.07
C GLN A 30 -9.63 16.26 25.76
N SER A 31 -10.96 16.12 25.81
CA SER A 31 -11.81 16.35 24.65
C SER A 31 -11.65 17.79 24.18
N ILE A 32 -11.48 17.98 22.88
CA ILE A 32 -11.42 19.31 22.28
C ILE A 32 -12.57 19.42 21.28
N ASP A 33 -13.33 20.51 21.37
CA ASP A 33 -14.33 20.83 20.38
C ASP A 33 -13.66 21.62 19.25
N VAL A 34 -13.26 20.89 18.20
CA VAL A 34 -12.65 21.47 17.00
C VAL A 34 -13.51 21.08 15.80
N ASP A 35 -14.14 22.06 15.17
CA ASP A 35 -14.94 21.82 13.96
C ASP A 35 -14.11 21.75 12.66
N LYS A 36 -12.82 21.46 12.78
CA LYS A 36 -11.92 21.32 11.64
C LYS A 36 -11.88 19.87 11.18
N THR A 37 -12.32 19.62 9.95
CA THR A 37 -12.09 18.35 9.25
C THR A 37 -10.75 18.37 8.53
N MET A 38 -10.06 17.24 8.57
CA MET A 38 -8.82 17.00 7.83
C MET A 38 -9.09 15.91 6.80
N PRO A 39 -8.88 16.15 5.50
CA PRO A 39 -8.90 15.07 4.51
C PRO A 39 -7.74 14.10 4.78
N VAL A 40 -8.04 12.80 4.75
CA VAL A 40 -7.04 11.74 4.91
C VAL A 40 -7.28 10.65 3.87
N SER A 41 -6.19 10.08 3.36
CA SER A 41 -6.22 8.94 2.44
C SER A 41 -5.85 7.67 3.20
N ILE A 42 -6.72 6.67 3.24
CA ILE A 42 -6.41 5.36 3.85
C ILE A 42 -5.63 4.51 2.84
N LEU A 43 -4.44 4.06 3.23
CA LEU A 43 -3.51 3.26 2.42
C LEU A 43 -3.60 1.76 2.70
N ASP A 44 -3.85 1.40 3.96
CA ASP A 44 -4.10 0.04 4.40
C ASP A 44 -5.06 0.00 5.59
N LEU A 45 -5.80 -1.10 5.72
CA LEU A 45 -6.84 -1.27 6.74
C LEU A 45 -6.76 -2.66 7.39
N SER A 46 -7.13 -2.72 8.67
CA SER A 46 -7.32 -3.93 9.45
C SER A 46 -8.40 -3.68 10.49
N ALA A 47 -8.94 -4.76 11.08
CA ALA A 47 -9.90 -4.67 12.19
C ALA A 47 -9.37 -3.91 13.43
N GLY A 48 -8.04 -3.76 13.57
CA GLY A 48 -7.43 -3.07 14.71
C GLY A 48 -6.86 -1.69 14.39
N GLY A 49 -6.92 -1.23 13.15
CA GLY A 49 -6.35 0.06 12.78
C GLY A 49 -6.06 0.20 11.29
N MET A 50 -5.51 1.35 10.94
CA MET A 50 -5.26 1.75 9.56
C MET A 50 -3.86 2.36 9.39
N ARG A 51 -3.44 2.51 8.14
CA ARG A 51 -2.37 3.44 7.75
C ARG A 51 -2.98 4.51 6.87
N VAL A 52 -2.67 5.77 7.16
CA VAL A 52 -3.22 6.91 6.44
C VAL A 52 -2.12 7.85 5.96
N ARG A 53 -2.41 8.59 4.90
CA ARG A 53 -1.64 9.72 4.37
C ARG A 53 -2.42 11.02 4.63
N MET A 54 -1.73 12.06 5.09
CA MET A 54 -2.30 13.41 5.23
C MET A 54 -1.21 14.49 5.22
N ALA A 55 -1.57 15.72 4.85
CA ALA A 55 -0.64 16.87 4.83
C ALA A 55 -0.30 17.41 6.24
N TYR A 56 -1.18 17.17 7.22
CA TYR A 56 -1.04 17.71 8.56
C TYR A 56 0.06 17.01 9.36
N ASN A 57 0.91 17.81 10.02
CA ASN A 57 1.93 17.34 10.95
C ASN A 57 1.35 17.20 12.36
N LEU A 58 0.92 15.99 12.70
CA LEU A 58 0.23 15.64 13.93
C LEU A 58 1.22 15.04 14.95
N PRO A 59 1.15 15.40 16.25
CA PRO A 59 1.88 14.68 17.29
C PRO A 59 1.38 13.23 17.45
N THR A 60 2.31 12.33 17.82
CA THR A 60 2.01 10.92 18.06
C THR A 60 1.69 10.67 19.54
N GLU A 61 1.02 9.56 19.83
CA GLU A 61 0.69 9.00 21.15
C GLU A 61 -0.33 9.78 21.97
N ILE A 62 -0.37 11.11 21.84
CA ILE A 62 -1.24 11.99 22.64
C ILE A 62 -2.57 12.32 21.96
N MET A 63 -2.73 12.00 20.67
CA MET A 63 -3.90 12.38 19.89
C MET A 63 -4.81 11.22 19.53
N ILE A 64 -6.11 11.48 19.72
CA ILE A 64 -7.20 10.62 19.28
C ILE A 64 -7.98 11.37 18.20
N LEU A 65 -8.19 10.70 17.08
CA LEU A 65 -8.94 11.19 15.94
C LEU A 65 -10.26 10.44 15.84
N ASN A 66 -11.33 11.13 15.46
CA ASN A 66 -12.51 10.49 14.88
C ASN A 66 -12.30 10.43 13.36
N VAL A 67 -12.29 9.23 12.79
CA VAL A 67 -12.07 9.01 11.36
C VAL A 67 -13.34 8.45 10.74
N LYS A 68 -13.89 9.20 9.78
CA LYS A 68 -15.08 8.84 9.02
C LYS A 68 -14.72 8.45 7.60
N PHE A 69 -15.20 7.31 7.14
CA PHE A 69 -14.95 6.81 5.79
C PHE A 69 -16.00 5.79 5.37
N GLU A 70 -16.08 5.57 4.07
CA GLU A 70 -16.88 4.51 3.47
C GLU A 70 -15.95 3.41 2.93
N PHE A 71 -16.26 2.16 3.21
CA PHE A 71 -15.52 1.02 2.68
C PHE A 71 -16.46 -0.13 2.36
N GLU A 72 -16.44 -0.62 1.11
CA GLU A 72 -17.32 -1.70 0.64
C GLU A 72 -18.82 -1.40 0.90
N ASN A 73 -19.25 -0.15 0.66
CA ASN A 73 -20.61 0.37 0.89
C ASN A 73 -21.05 0.42 2.36
N GLU A 74 -20.13 0.27 3.30
CA GLU A 74 -20.38 0.47 4.73
C GLU A 74 -19.73 1.76 5.22
N GLN A 75 -20.47 2.51 6.06
CA GLN A 75 -19.98 3.74 6.70
C GLN A 75 -19.34 3.40 8.05
N TYR A 76 -18.16 3.96 8.29
CA TYR A 76 -17.42 3.80 9.53
C TYR A 76 -17.17 5.16 10.17
N ASP A 77 -17.35 5.25 11.48
CA ASP A 77 -17.00 6.43 12.30
C ASP A 77 -16.23 5.95 13.53
N LEU A 78 -14.89 5.96 13.42
CA LEU A 78 -14.01 5.26 14.34
C LEU A 78 -13.11 6.21 15.11
N ARG A 79 -13.03 6.00 16.43
CA ARG A 79 -11.99 6.59 17.28
C ARG A 79 -10.67 5.85 17.09
N ALA A 80 -9.62 6.58 16.74
CA ALA A 80 -8.30 6.01 16.50
C ALA A 80 -7.19 6.86 17.14
N GLN A 81 -6.26 6.19 17.82
CA GLN A 81 -5.07 6.82 18.38
C GLN A 81 -3.95 6.86 17.34
N VAL A 82 -3.25 8.00 17.25
CA VAL A 82 -2.06 8.16 16.40
C VAL A 82 -0.87 7.47 17.07
N LEU A 83 -0.35 6.37 16.50
CA LEU A 83 0.75 5.61 17.13
C LEU A 83 2.12 5.89 16.54
N ARG A 84 2.18 6.19 15.24
CA ARG A 84 3.45 6.41 14.53
C ARG A 84 3.27 7.43 13.43
N LYS A 85 4.35 8.13 13.09
CA LYS A 85 4.44 9.12 12.01
C LYS A 85 5.68 8.84 11.17
N ILE A 86 5.57 8.98 9.87
CA ILE A 86 6.69 8.95 8.90
C ILE A 86 6.55 10.21 8.04
N SER A 87 7.59 11.03 7.98
CA SER A 87 7.62 12.19 7.07
C SER A 87 7.98 11.73 5.67
N LYS A 88 7.27 12.27 4.67
CA LYS A 88 7.41 11.94 3.25
C LYS A 88 7.59 13.21 2.40
N GLY A 89 8.32 14.20 2.92
CA GLY A 89 8.55 15.47 2.23
C GLY A 89 7.33 16.39 2.32
N ASP A 90 6.38 16.22 1.40
CA ASP A 90 5.16 17.02 1.27
C ASP A 90 3.96 16.50 2.07
N TYR A 91 4.03 15.26 2.56
CA TYR A 91 2.99 14.67 3.42
C TYR A 91 3.57 13.82 4.55
N TYR A 92 2.68 13.30 5.38
CA TYR A 92 2.98 12.38 6.46
C TYR A 92 2.15 11.10 6.34
N GLU A 93 2.79 9.95 6.60
CA GLU A 93 2.09 8.68 6.81
C GLU A 93 1.94 8.40 8.31
N TYR A 94 0.74 8.05 8.73
CA TYR A 94 0.44 7.69 10.12
C TYR A 94 -0.05 6.26 10.23
N GLY A 95 0.37 5.57 11.30
CA GLY A 95 -0.30 4.36 11.76
C GLY A 95 -1.29 4.72 12.85
N LEU A 96 -2.57 4.45 12.61
CA LEU A 96 -3.65 4.68 13.56
C LEU A 96 -4.13 3.34 14.13
N LYS A 97 -4.41 3.28 15.43
CA LYS A 97 -5.00 2.11 16.10
C LYS A 97 -6.41 2.43 16.57
N PHE A 98 -7.37 1.57 16.25
CA PHE A 98 -8.75 1.75 16.68
C PHE A 98 -8.88 1.51 18.18
N LEU A 99 -9.69 2.36 18.82
CA LEU A 99 -10.00 2.27 20.25
C LEU A 99 -11.32 1.51 20.51
N SER A 100 -12.22 1.46 19.53
CA SER A 100 -13.48 0.73 19.60
C SER A 100 -13.42 -0.58 18.83
N THR A 101 -14.13 -1.59 19.34
CA THR A 101 -14.30 -2.91 18.71
C THR A 101 -15.68 -3.11 18.08
N ARG A 102 -16.60 -2.13 18.22
CA ARG A 102 -18.02 -2.28 17.87
C ARG A 102 -18.25 -2.75 16.43
N ASP A 103 -17.42 -2.28 15.50
CA ASP A 103 -17.57 -2.54 14.06
C ASP A 103 -16.53 -3.55 13.53
N GLN A 104 -15.88 -4.31 14.42
CA GLN A 104 -14.80 -5.23 14.00
C GLN A 104 -15.30 -6.38 13.13
N THR A 105 -16.46 -6.95 13.43
CA THR A 105 -16.98 -8.11 12.68
C THR A 105 -17.35 -7.73 11.25
N SER A 106 -18.06 -6.62 11.05
CA SER A 106 -18.41 -6.13 9.71
C SER A 106 -17.15 -5.73 8.93
N MET A 107 -16.20 -5.05 9.58
CA MET A 107 -14.94 -4.69 8.94
C MET A 107 -14.12 -5.92 8.53
N ILE A 108 -14.04 -6.96 9.35
CA ILE A 108 -13.36 -8.22 8.99
C ILE A 108 -14.04 -8.84 7.76
N HIS A 109 -15.37 -8.83 7.73
CA HIS A 109 -16.13 -9.31 6.59
C HIS A 109 -15.80 -8.51 5.32
N CYS A 110 -15.89 -7.18 5.36
CA CYS A 110 -15.54 -6.30 4.23
C CYS A 110 -14.08 -6.48 3.78
N LEU A 111 -13.13 -6.61 4.71
CA LEU A 111 -11.73 -6.85 4.39
C LEU A 111 -11.50 -8.21 3.72
N ASN A 112 -12.20 -9.25 4.17
CA ASN A 112 -12.16 -10.57 3.53
C ASN A 112 -12.78 -10.53 2.14
N MET A 113 -13.92 -9.87 1.98
CA MET A 113 -14.59 -9.70 0.69
C MET A 113 -13.73 -8.90 -0.27
N TYR A 114 -13.17 -7.77 0.16
CA TYR A 114 -12.21 -6.99 -0.60
C TYR A 114 -11.03 -7.86 -1.03
N LYS A 115 -10.44 -8.61 -0.09
CA LYS A 115 -9.33 -9.49 -0.41
C LYS A 115 -9.73 -10.54 -1.45
N ILE A 116 -10.88 -11.21 -1.31
CA ILE A 116 -11.38 -12.22 -2.26
C ILE A 116 -11.61 -11.61 -3.64
N LYS A 117 -12.34 -10.49 -3.72
CA LYS A 117 -12.58 -9.71 -4.95
C LYS A 117 -11.27 -9.37 -5.66
N ASN A 118 -10.22 -9.11 -4.89
CA ASN A 118 -8.92 -8.70 -5.40
C ASN A 118 -7.85 -9.83 -5.44
N THR A 119 -8.21 -11.11 -5.15
CA THR A 119 -7.25 -12.24 -5.14
C THR A 119 -7.58 -13.40 -6.08
N LYS A 120 -8.84 -13.66 -6.46
CA LYS A 120 -9.15 -14.73 -7.43
C LYS A 120 -8.92 -14.23 -8.86
N PHE A 121 -7.74 -14.51 -9.43
CA PHE A 121 -7.33 -14.38 -10.86
C PHE A 121 -8.32 -13.65 -11.77
N ARG A 122 -7.93 -12.50 -12.37
CA ARG A 122 -8.67 -11.81 -13.46
C ARG A 122 -9.99 -11.17 -12.95
N LYS A 123 -10.51 -10.12 -13.56
CA LYS A 123 -10.68 -9.90 -15.00
C LYS A 123 -10.61 -8.41 -15.29
N VAL A 124 -9.69 -7.99 -16.16
CA VAL A 124 -9.92 -6.96 -17.18
C VAL A 124 -10.26 -5.52 -16.70
N GLU A 125 -10.54 -5.23 -15.43
CA GLU A 125 -11.50 -4.15 -15.11
C GLU A 125 -11.28 -3.43 -13.76
N LEU A 126 -10.04 -3.29 -13.26
CA LEU A 126 -9.75 -2.36 -12.15
C LEU A 126 -9.80 -0.88 -12.62
N ASP A 127 -10.85 -0.53 -13.37
CA ASP A 127 -11.10 0.67 -14.18
C ASP A 127 -10.42 0.73 -15.56
N LEU A 128 -10.93 -0.01 -16.55
CA LEU A 128 -10.69 0.33 -17.99
C LEU A 128 -11.13 1.76 -18.37
N LYS A 129 -11.82 2.47 -17.46
CA LYS A 129 -12.17 3.89 -17.60
C LYS A 129 -11.15 4.85 -16.99
N VAL A 130 -10.25 4.41 -16.09
CA VAL A 130 -9.26 5.30 -15.42
C VAL A 130 -7.87 5.17 -16.04
N GLN A 131 -7.50 4.02 -16.61
CA GLN A 131 -6.13 3.84 -17.15
C GLN A 131 -6.15 3.39 -18.60
N LYS A 132 -6.13 4.36 -19.52
CA LYS A 132 -6.09 4.15 -20.98
C LYS A 132 -4.99 3.16 -21.42
N TYR A 133 -3.93 3.00 -20.63
CA TYR A 133 -2.70 2.32 -21.02
C TYR A 133 -2.35 1.06 -20.22
N ILE A 134 -3.14 0.63 -19.23
CA ILE A 134 -2.77 -0.55 -18.42
C ILE A 134 -2.63 -1.81 -19.29
N GLY A 135 -3.50 -1.98 -20.28
CA GLY A 135 -3.39 -3.07 -21.25
C GLY A 135 -2.10 -3.04 -22.08
N CYS A 136 -1.60 -1.84 -22.40
CA CYS A 136 -0.31 -1.68 -23.07
C CYS A 136 0.85 -2.09 -22.17
N PHE A 137 0.82 -1.70 -20.88
CA PHE A 137 1.87 -2.10 -19.93
C PHE A 137 1.84 -3.60 -19.61
N VAL A 138 0.67 -4.23 -19.56
CA VAL A 138 0.57 -5.69 -19.41
C VAL A 138 1.20 -6.40 -20.61
N LYS A 139 0.89 -5.98 -21.85
CA LYS A 139 1.56 -6.50 -23.05
C LYS A 139 3.08 -6.28 -22.99
N PHE A 140 3.51 -5.12 -22.51
CA PHE A 140 4.93 -4.83 -22.31
C PHE A 140 5.58 -5.81 -21.31
N LEU A 141 4.91 -6.13 -20.19
CA LEU A 141 5.41 -7.13 -19.25
C LEU A 141 5.58 -8.52 -19.88
N GLU A 142 4.68 -8.90 -20.78
CA GLU A 142 4.72 -10.19 -21.49
C GLU A 142 5.93 -10.30 -22.44
N LEU A 143 6.46 -9.17 -22.91
CA LEU A 143 7.66 -9.11 -23.75
C LEU A 143 8.98 -9.20 -22.95
N ILE A 144 8.92 -9.04 -21.62
CA ILE A 144 10.11 -9.17 -20.76
C ILE A 144 10.30 -10.65 -20.43
N GLU A 145 11.47 -11.18 -20.79
CA GLU A 145 11.83 -12.59 -20.55
C GLU A 145 12.11 -12.88 -19.07
N GLU A 146 12.56 -11.88 -18.31
CA GLU A 146 12.79 -12.01 -16.88
C GLU A 146 11.49 -11.82 -16.06
N PRO A 147 11.45 -12.25 -14.79
CA PRO A 147 10.34 -11.93 -13.90
C PRO A 147 10.10 -10.42 -13.82
N ALA A 148 8.95 -10.00 -14.35
CA ALA A 148 8.56 -8.61 -14.45
C ALA A 148 7.16 -8.40 -13.88
N TYR A 149 6.94 -7.22 -13.33
CA TYR A 149 5.71 -6.89 -12.64
C TYR A 149 5.45 -5.39 -12.63
N LEU A 150 4.18 -5.04 -12.66
CA LEU A 150 3.68 -3.68 -12.55
C LEU A 150 3.35 -3.42 -11.09
N ILE A 151 3.86 -2.32 -10.54
CA ILE A 151 3.64 -1.91 -9.16
C ILE A 151 3.15 -0.47 -9.07
N THR A 152 2.43 -0.15 -8.00
CA THR A 152 2.05 1.23 -7.67
C THR A 152 3.19 1.97 -6.94
N ASP A 153 3.06 3.28 -6.78
CA ASP A 153 3.89 4.13 -5.91
C ASP A 153 4.08 3.56 -4.49
N ASN A 154 3.05 2.90 -3.98
CA ASN A 154 3.05 2.27 -2.68
C ASN A 154 3.66 0.85 -2.71
N ARG A 155 4.25 0.41 -3.82
CA ARG A 155 4.89 -0.91 -4.03
C ARG A 155 3.92 -2.09 -4.05
N LEU A 156 2.65 -1.87 -4.39
CA LEU A 156 1.67 -2.95 -4.52
C LEU A 156 1.80 -3.61 -5.89
N VAL A 157 1.89 -4.93 -5.97
CA VAL A 157 1.94 -5.64 -7.26
C VAL A 157 0.54 -5.71 -7.85
N VAL A 158 0.34 -5.10 -9.01
CA VAL A 158 -0.96 -5.02 -9.70
C VAL A 158 -1.02 -5.89 -10.95
N ALA A 159 0.12 -6.15 -11.59
CA ALA A 159 0.24 -7.12 -12.66
C ALA A 159 1.62 -7.79 -12.63
N SER A 160 1.74 -8.97 -13.25
CA SER A 160 3.00 -9.68 -13.36
C SER A 160 2.99 -10.61 -14.56
N ASN A 161 4.13 -10.77 -15.22
CA ASN A 161 4.27 -11.74 -16.30
C ASN A 161 4.28 -13.19 -15.77
N PHE A 162 4.20 -14.15 -16.70
CA PHE A 162 4.21 -15.57 -16.38
C PHE A 162 5.43 -15.98 -15.54
N GLN A 163 6.61 -15.46 -15.89
CA GLN A 163 7.86 -15.80 -15.20
C GLN A 163 7.88 -15.34 -13.74
N ALA A 164 7.30 -14.19 -13.43
CA ALA A 164 7.11 -13.72 -12.07
C ALA A 164 6.09 -14.57 -11.31
N GLN A 165 4.97 -14.92 -11.93
CA GLN A 165 3.96 -15.78 -11.29
C GLN A 165 4.52 -17.17 -10.96
N ALA A 166 5.29 -17.76 -11.87
CA ALA A 166 5.97 -19.04 -11.65
C ALA A 166 6.96 -19.00 -10.47
N LYS A 167 7.49 -17.82 -10.13
CA LYS A 167 8.34 -17.61 -8.94
C LYS A 167 7.55 -17.29 -7.67
N GLY A 168 6.23 -17.37 -7.71
CA GLY A 168 5.35 -17.17 -6.56
C GLY A 168 5.04 -15.71 -6.26
N VAL A 169 5.21 -14.80 -7.23
CA VAL A 169 4.78 -13.40 -7.10
C VAL A 169 3.25 -13.34 -7.01
N LYS A 170 2.76 -12.69 -5.96
CA LYS A 170 1.33 -12.55 -5.65
C LYS A 170 0.87 -11.14 -5.94
N LEU A 171 -0.22 -11.03 -6.69
CA LEU A 171 -0.92 -9.78 -6.93
C LEU A 171 -1.60 -9.30 -5.64
N GLY A 172 -1.74 -7.99 -5.47
CA GLY A 172 -2.29 -7.36 -4.26
C GLY A 172 -1.38 -7.46 -3.04
N GLU A 173 -0.15 -7.98 -3.18
CA GLU A 173 0.86 -7.93 -2.13
C GLU A 173 1.94 -6.88 -2.42
N ARG A 174 2.59 -6.39 -1.36
CA ARG A 174 3.73 -5.49 -1.53
C ARG A 174 4.91 -6.23 -2.15
N CYS A 175 5.59 -5.62 -3.13
CA CYS A 175 6.66 -6.25 -3.88
C CYS A 175 7.75 -6.83 -2.96
N TYR A 176 8.14 -6.12 -1.90
CA TYR A 176 9.15 -6.60 -0.95
C TYR A 176 8.69 -7.83 -0.15
N LYS A 177 7.39 -8.04 0.06
CA LYS A 177 6.85 -9.24 0.72
C LYS A 177 6.84 -10.45 -0.20
N THR A 178 6.36 -10.26 -1.43
CA THR A 178 6.15 -11.39 -2.34
C THR A 178 7.39 -11.76 -3.16
N ILE A 179 8.26 -10.79 -3.45
CA ILE A 179 9.45 -10.97 -4.29
C ILE A 179 10.69 -11.17 -3.44
N SER A 180 10.97 -10.23 -2.52
CA SER A 180 12.15 -10.28 -1.66
C SER A 180 11.93 -11.13 -0.40
N LYS A 181 10.68 -11.53 -0.10
CA LYS A 181 10.31 -12.25 1.13
C LYS A 181 10.69 -11.49 2.42
N GLU A 182 10.66 -10.16 2.35
CA GLU A 182 10.99 -9.26 3.45
C GLU A 182 9.74 -8.57 4.02
N ASN A 183 9.85 -8.05 5.24
CA ASN A 183 8.79 -7.26 5.89
C ASN A 183 8.97 -5.74 5.73
N LYS A 184 10.04 -5.31 5.07
CA LYS A 184 10.41 -3.90 4.85
C LYS A 184 10.82 -3.71 3.39
N ILE A 185 10.87 -2.45 2.95
CA ILE A 185 11.35 -2.08 1.63
C ILE A 185 12.80 -2.57 1.47
N CYS A 186 13.12 -3.16 0.31
CA CYS A 186 14.47 -3.65 0.03
C CYS A 186 15.50 -2.51 0.02
N SER A 187 16.72 -2.79 0.47
CA SER A 187 17.80 -1.80 0.61
C SER A 187 18.21 -1.14 -0.71
N HIS A 188 18.01 -1.84 -1.83
CA HIS A 188 18.31 -1.38 -3.18
C HIS A 188 17.11 -0.73 -3.88
N CYS A 189 15.97 -0.56 -3.21
CA CYS A 189 14.77 0.01 -3.83
C CYS A 189 15.01 1.44 -4.32
N LYS A 190 14.91 1.67 -5.63
CA LYS A 190 15.00 3.02 -6.24
C LYS A 190 13.67 3.56 -6.76
N LEU A 191 12.55 2.99 -6.32
CA LEU A 191 11.21 3.38 -6.79
C LEU A 191 10.93 4.87 -6.60
N GLU A 192 11.26 5.44 -5.44
CA GLU A 192 11.01 6.87 -5.15
C GLU A 192 11.83 7.79 -6.06
N ILE A 193 13.04 7.36 -6.45
CA ILE A 193 13.87 8.08 -7.41
C ILE A 193 13.27 7.96 -8.82
N ALA A 194 12.83 6.76 -9.22
CA ALA A 194 12.21 6.56 -10.54
C ALA A 194 10.95 7.41 -10.72
N ILE A 195 10.12 7.55 -9.69
CA ILE A 195 8.95 8.44 -9.72
C ILE A 195 9.39 9.91 -9.89
N LYS A 196 10.39 10.34 -9.12
CA LYS A 196 10.84 11.75 -9.13
C LYS A 196 11.48 12.14 -10.45
N GLU A 197 12.32 11.28 -11.00
CA GLU A 197 13.11 11.56 -12.21
C GLU A 197 12.35 11.23 -13.51
N ASN A 198 11.16 10.62 -13.42
CA ASN A 198 10.31 10.25 -14.56
C ASN A 198 11.05 9.48 -15.66
N GLN A 199 11.98 8.59 -15.27
CA GLN A 199 12.84 7.83 -16.17
C GLN A 199 13.12 6.42 -15.64
N VAL A 200 13.76 5.59 -16.47
CA VAL A 200 14.26 4.28 -16.05
C VAL A 200 15.42 4.47 -15.08
N ILE A 201 15.31 3.90 -13.89
CA ILE A 201 16.40 3.82 -12.93
C ILE A 201 16.86 2.36 -12.82
N GLU A 202 18.17 2.17 -12.83
CA GLU A 202 18.80 0.86 -12.62
C GLU A 202 19.62 0.86 -11.33
N ALA A 203 19.67 -0.29 -10.64
CA ALA A 203 20.57 -0.49 -9.52
C ALA A 203 21.03 -1.93 -9.41
N ASP A 204 22.25 -2.12 -8.92
CA ASP A 204 22.72 -3.43 -8.49
C ASP A 204 21.83 -3.95 -7.35
N ALA A 205 21.35 -5.18 -7.51
CA ALA A 205 20.47 -5.86 -6.58
C ALA A 205 20.95 -7.29 -6.33
N PHE A 206 20.51 -7.83 -5.19
CA PHE A 206 20.67 -9.22 -4.85
C PHE A 206 19.30 -9.81 -4.56
N VAL A 207 18.85 -10.72 -5.43
CA VAL A 207 17.56 -11.38 -5.29
C VAL A 207 17.77 -12.88 -5.27
N SER A 208 17.25 -13.55 -4.23
CA SER A 208 17.40 -14.99 -4.03
C SER A 208 18.86 -15.46 -4.10
N GLY A 209 19.78 -14.68 -3.52
CA GLY A 209 21.21 -14.99 -3.47
C GLY A 209 21.98 -14.79 -4.78
N LYS A 210 21.37 -14.20 -5.81
CA LYS A 210 22.05 -13.91 -7.09
C LYS A 210 22.17 -12.42 -7.32
N LYS A 211 23.33 -11.98 -7.82
CA LYS A 211 23.54 -10.61 -8.28
C LYS A 211 22.72 -10.39 -9.56
N CYS A 212 21.99 -9.28 -9.61
CA CYS A 212 21.19 -8.88 -10.75
C CYS A 212 21.13 -7.35 -10.84
N THR A 213 20.64 -6.85 -11.96
CA THR A 213 20.30 -5.44 -12.12
C THR A 213 18.79 -5.30 -11.97
N ALA A 214 18.37 -4.60 -10.92
CA ALA A 214 16.99 -4.20 -10.73
C ALA A 214 16.71 -2.94 -11.53
N ARG A 215 15.54 -2.91 -12.21
CA ARG A 215 15.11 -1.78 -13.01
C ARG A 215 13.74 -1.30 -12.57
N TRP A 216 13.55 0.02 -12.51
CA TRP A 216 12.27 0.68 -12.25
C TRP A 216 12.02 1.66 -13.39
N LEU A 217 11.07 1.33 -14.24
CA LEU A 217 10.56 2.21 -15.29
C LEU A 217 9.28 2.83 -14.76
N TYR A 218 9.34 4.11 -14.37
CA TYR A 218 8.13 4.86 -14.08
C TYR A 218 7.33 5.04 -15.37
N THR A 219 6.04 4.78 -15.29
CA THR A 219 5.07 5.05 -16.35
C THR A 219 4.15 6.17 -15.90
N GLU A 220 3.30 6.65 -16.80
CA GLU A 220 2.25 7.60 -16.43
C GLU A 220 1.32 7.01 -15.35
N GLU A 221 0.66 7.90 -14.58
CA GLU A 221 -0.39 7.57 -13.59
C GLU A 221 0.07 6.79 -12.35
N GLY A 222 1.33 6.92 -11.93
CA GLY A 222 1.79 6.35 -10.66
C GLY A 222 2.03 4.83 -10.70
N LEU A 223 2.12 4.28 -11.91
CA LEU A 223 2.49 2.90 -12.17
C LEU A 223 3.98 2.80 -12.50
N ILE A 224 4.59 1.68 -12.12
CA ILE A 224 6.02 1.42 -12.29
C ILE A 224 6.18 -0.01 -12.77
N ILE A 225 6.85 -0.19 -13.91
CA ILE A 225 7.32 -1.50 -14.37
C ILE A 225 8.63 -1.81 -13.63
N HIS A 226 8.66 -2.92 -12.91
CA HIS A 226 9.82 -3.37 -12.17
C HIS A 226 10.19 -4.81 -12.54
N TYR A 227 11.46 -5.04 -12.85
CA TYR A 227 11.98 -6.35 -13.22
C TYR A 227 13.46 -6.46 -12.84
N HIS A 228 13.97 -7.69 -12.86
CA HIS A 228 15.36 -8.01 -12.53
C HIS A 228 16.05 -8.68 -13.70
N LYS A 229 17.01 -7.99 -14.30
CA LYS A 229 17.88 -8.55 -15.33
C LYS A 229 19.01 -9.32 -14.67
N ARG A 230 19.20 -10.59 -15.03
CA ARG A 230 20.37 -11.36 -14.56
C ARG A 230 21.62 -10.81 -15.24
N LEU A 231 22.68 -10.64 -14.47
CA LEU A 231 24.00 -10.47 -15.06
C LEU A 231 24.39 -11.83 -15.64
N SER A 232 24.55 -11.88 -16.96
CA SER A 232 25.08 -13.03 -17.69
C SER A 232 26.50 -13.34 -17.26
#